data_AF-A0A9D7JE37-F1
#
_entry.id   AF-A0A9D7JE37-F1
#
_cell.length_a   1.000
_cell.length_b   1.000
_cell.length_c   1.000
_cell.angle_alpha   90.00
_cell.angle_beta   90.00
_cell.angle_gamma   90.00
#
_symmetry.space_group_name_H-M   'P 1'
#
loop_
_entity.id
_entity.type
_entity.pdbx_description
1 polymer ?
#
loop_
_entity_poly.entity_id
_entity_poly.type
_entity_poly.pdbx_seq_one_letter_code
_entity_poly.pdbx_strand_id
1 'polypeptide(L)'
;MVPVFEREMLARGQARPVNWRGRSGRFYALAPERIEDFSFRGSELYLIALGHHVLWVGSAEDLVGDPVSRARFRLAMDCADRAFHVETSADEIERLTVLWDLEGAEPAVGLNAA
;
A
#
# COMPACT_ATOMS: atom_id res chain seq x y z
N MET A 1 6.20 -33.39 9.11
CA MET A 1 6.08 -32.51 7.92
C MET A 1 5.32 -31.29 8.39
N VAL A 2 6.03 -30.21 8.71
CA VAL A 2 5.40 -28.96 9.17
C VAL A 2 4.80 -28.28 7.93
N PRO A 3 3.53 -27.84 7.95
CA PRO A 3 2.93 -27.21 6.78
C PRO A 3 3.70 -25.93 6.44
N VAL A 4 4.04 -25.77 5.16
CA VAL A 4 4.81 -24.63 4.62
C VAL A 4 4.11 -23.29 4.92
N PHE A 5 2.78 -23.29 5.10
CA PHE A 5 1.96 -22.13 5.42
C PHE A 5 2.30 -21.43 6.75
N GLU A 6 2.82 -22.14 7.76
CA GLU A 6 3.18 -21.50 9.03
C GLU A 6 4.49 -20.71 8.95
N ARG A 7 5.38 -21.06 8.02
CA ARG A 7 6.69 -20.39 7.87
C ARG A 7 6.58 -19.00 7.25
N GLU A 8 5.61 -18.77 6.37
CA GLU A 8 5.39 -17.43 5.79
C GLU A 8 4.77 -16.46 6.82
N MET A 9 3.88 -16.95 7.71
CA MET A 9 3.34 -16.14 8.80
C MET A 9 4.38 -15.78 9.85
N LEU A 10 5.36 -16.64 10.11
CA LEU A 10 6.44 -16.41 11.07
C LEU A 10 7.61 -15.57 10.51
N ALA A 11 7.73 -15.46 9.18
CA ALA A 11 8.73 -14.62 8.52
C ALA A 11 8.34 -13.13 8.45
N ARG A 12 7.09 -12.80 8.81
CA ARG A 12 6.69 -11.43 9.15
C ARG A 12 7.37 -11.05 10.47
N GLY A 13 8.65 -10.64 10.41
CA GLY A 13 9.16 -9.70 11.39
C GLY A 13 8.14 -8.57 11.44
N GLN A 14 7.35 -8.49 12.51
CA GLN A 14 6.10 -7.74 12.60
C GLN A 14 6.39 -6.26 12.40
N ALA A 15 6.46 -5.84 11.14
CA ALA A 15 6.61 -4.46 10.78
C ALA A 15 5.25 -3.82 11.10
N ARG A 16 5.23 -3.10 12.21
CA ARG A 16 4.04 -2.51 12.80
C ARG A 16 3.31 -1.68 11.74
N PRO A 17 1.97 -1.78 11.62
CA PRO A 17 1.22 -0.96 10.69
C PRO A 17 1.54 0.52 10.92
N VAL A 18 1.78 1.23 9.82
CA VAL A 18 2.12 2.65 9.84
C VAL A 18 0.85 3.43 9.52
N ASN A 19 0.49 4.36 10.40
CA ASN A 19 -0.67 5.20 10.16
C ASN A 19 -0.35 6.27 9.11
N TRP A 20 -1.20 6.36 8.10
CA TRP A 20 -1.24 7.43 7.13
C TRP A 20 -2.55 8.19 7.28
N ARG A 21 -2.48 9.52 7.18
CA ARG A 21 -3.65 10.38 7.20
C ARG A 21 -3.96 10.78 5.76
N GLY A 22 -5.12 10.35 5.26
CA GLY A 22 -5.62 10.75 3.93
C GLY A 22 -5.92 12.24 3.84
N ARG A 23 -6.12 12.74 2.62
CA ARG A 23 -6.49 14.15 2.37
C ARG A 23 -7.78 14.60 3.09
N SER A 24 -8.68 13.66 3.39
CA SER A 24 -9.91 13.87 4.15
C SER A 24 -9.68 14.01 5.66
N GLY A 25 -8.49 13.63 6.14
CA GLY A 25 -8.17 13.51 7.56
C GLY A 25 -8.43 12.11 8.15
N ARG A 26 -9.00 11.17 7.39
CA ARG A 26 -9.17 9.78 7.83
C ARG A 26 -7.81 9.10 8.00
N PHE A 27 -7.69 8.26 9.02
CA PHE A 27 -6.48 7.47 9.26
C PHE A 27 -6.60 6.07 8.67
N TYR A 28 -5.50 5.61 8.09
CA TYR A 28 -5.34 4.30 7.48
C TYR A 28 -4.13 3.62 8.09
N ALA A 29 -4.36 2.47 8.72
CA ALA A 29 -3.27 1.62 9.20
C ALA A 29 -2.75 0.78 8.02
N LEU A 30 -1.62 1.18 7.46
CA LEU A 30 -1.07 0.51 6.28
C LEU A 30 -0.05 -0.55 6.69
N ALA A 31 -0.15 -1.74 6.08
CA ALA A 31 0.76 -2.84 6.35
C ALA A 31 2.01 -2.67 5.46
N PRO A 32 3.21 -2.47 6.03
CA PRO A 32 4.42 -2.31 5.23
C PRO A 32 4.77 -3.61 4.49
N GLU A 33 5.17 -3.46 3.23
CA GLU A 33 5.67 -4.54 2.37
C GLU A 33 7.14 -4.28 2.03
N ARG A 34 7.92 -5.36 1.85
CA ARG A 34 9.32 -5.23 1.40
C ARG A 34 9.31 -4.82 -0.07
N ILE A 35 9.87 -3.66 -0.40
CA ILE A 35 9.87 -3.16 -1.77
C ILE A 35 10.68 -4.04 -2.74
N GLU A 36 11.75 -4.68 -2.23
CA GLU A 36 12.60 -5.62 -2.99
C GLU A 36 11.86 -6.88 -3.44
N ASP A 37 10.89 -7.32 -2.64
CA ASP A 37 10.10 -8.55 -2.86
C ASP A 37 8.63 -8.23 -3.21
N PHE A 38 8.36 -6.98 -3.60
CA PHE A 38 7.02 -6.48 -3.78
C PHE A 38 6.29 -7.23 -4.90
N SER A 39 5.09 -7.71 -4.59
CA SER A 39 4.21 -8.37 -5.55
C SER A 39 2.76 -8.01 -5.26
N PHE A 40 1.96 -7.92 -6.33
CA PHE A 40 0.54 -7.68 -6.21
C PHE A 40 -0.21 -8.96 -5.85
N ARG A 41 -1.21 -8.85 -4.97
CA ARG A 41 -2.14 -9.94 -4.64
C ARG A 41 -3.55 -9.58 -5.08
N GLY A 42 -4.10 -10.36 -6.01
CA GLY A 42 -5.47 -10.18 -6.49
C GLY A 42 -5.77 -8.74 -6.91
N SER A 43 -6.89 -8.21 -6.42
CA SER A 43 -7.33 -6.83 -6.62
C SER A 43 -6.97 -5.92 -5.44
N GLU A 44 -6.03 -6.29 -4.57
CA GLU A 44 -5.64 -5.48 -3.42
C GLU A 44 -5.06 -4.11 -3.84
N LEU A 45 -5.20 -3.13 -2.94
CA LEU A 45 -4.71 -1.78 -3.13
C LEU A 45 -3.35 -1.62 -2.43
N TYR A 46 -2.43 -0.91 -3.08
CA TYR A 46 -1.09 -0.67 -2.59
C TYR A 46 -0.75 0.81 -2.68
N LEU A 47 0.07 1.26 -1.73
CA LEU A 47 0.66 2.60 -1.70
C LEU A 47 2.18 2.48 -1.84
N ILE A 48 2.74 3.20 -2.81
CA ILE A 48 4.18 3.29 -3.07
C ILE A 48 4.64 4.71 -2.74
N ALA A 49 5.71 4.83 -1.98
CA ALA A 49 6.19 6.11 -1.45
C ALA A 49 7.71 6.24 -1.49
N LEU A 50 8.15 7.50 -1.48
CA LEU A 50 9.52 7.91 -1.19
C LEU A 50 9.51 8.76 0.09
N GLY A 51 10.03 8.20 1.18
CA GLY A 51 9.98 8.81 2.51
C GLY A 51 8.54 9.04 2.97
N HIS A 52 8.10 10.30 2.94
CA HIS A 52 6.74 10.72 3.33
C HIS A 52 5.86 11.08 2.13
N HIS A 53 6.40 11.02 0.91
CA HIS A 53 5.69 11.43 -0.29
C HIS A 53 5.07 10.22 -0.99
N VAL A 54 3.76 10.25 -1.21
CA VAL A 54 3.04 9.25 -2.00
C VAL A 54 3.38 9.42 -3.48
N LEU A 55 3.92 8.38 -4.10
CA LEU A 55 4.28 8.38 -5.51
C LEU A 55 3.20 7.71 -6.37
N TRP A 56 2.54 6.68 -5.82
CA TRP A 56 1.49 5.95 -6.51
C TRP A 56 0.57 5.24 -5.51
N VAL A 57 -0.72 5.18 -5.82
CA VAL A 57 -1.70 4.36 -5.12
C VAL A 57 -2.53 3.63 -6.18
N GLY A 58 -2.70 2.33 -6.03
CA GLY A 58 -3.45 1.54 -7.01
C GLY A 58 -3.33 0.04 -6.81
N SER A 59 -3.93 -0.68 -7.74
CA SER A 59 -3.97 -2.14 -7.80
C SER A 59 -3.27 -2.65 -9.07
N ALA A 60 -3.13 -3.98 -9.18
CA ALA A 60 -2.63 -4.60 -10.41
C ALA A 60 -3.55 -4.32 -11.61
N GLU A 61 -4.85 -4.19 -11.39
CA GLU A 61 -5.82 -3.91 -12.45
C GLU A 61 -5.59 -2.53 -13.07
N ASP A 62 -5.23 -1.53 -12.26
CA ASP A 62 -4.86 -0.19 -12.75
C ASP A 62 -3.63 -0.24 -13.64
N LEU A 63 -2.66 -1.10 -13.32
CA LEU A 63 -1.48 -1.28 -14.16
C LEU A 63 -1.81 -1.92 -15.50
N VAL A 64 -2.86 -2.72 -15.60
CA VAL A 64 -3.28 -3.35 -16.85
C VAL A 64 -4.17 -2.39 -17.64
N GLY A 65 -5.21 -1.86 -16.99
CA GLY A 65 -6.29 -1.09 -17.60
C GLY A 65 -5.97 0.38 -17.87
N ASP A 66 -5.07 1.01 -17.11
CA ASP A 66 -4.74 2.43 -17.26
C ASP A 66 -3.25 2.63 -17.63
N PRO A 67 -2.94 3.02 -18.89
CA PRO A 67 -1.59 3.35 -19.30
C PRO A 67 -0.92 4.46 -18.50
N VAL A 68 -1.70 5.42 -17.98
CA VAL A 68 -1.18 6.54 -17.20
C VAL A 68 -0.77 6.06 -15.81
N SER A 69 -1.64 5.31 -15.12
CA SER A 69 -1.31 4.66 -13.85
C SER A 69 -0.07 3.77 -13.99
N ARG A 70 0.00 2.94 -15.05
CA ARG A 70 1.17 2.09 -15.33
C ARG A 70 2.46 2.89 -15.50
N ALA A 71 2.42 4.03 -16.20
CA ALA A 71 3.60 4.87 -16.35
C ALA A 71 4.05 5.49 -15.02
N ARG A 72 3.11 5.97 -14.20
CA ARG A 72 3.39 6.51 -12.86
C ARG A 72 3.98 5.46 -11.93
N PHE A 73 3.42 4.25 -11.92
CA PHE A 73 3.94 3.14 -11.14
C PHE A 73 5.39 2.81 -11.50
N ARG A 74 5.72 2.74 -12.80
CA ARG A 74 7.10 2.49 -13.24
C ARG A 74 8.07 3.55 -12.73
N LEU A 75 7.71 4.83 -12.83
CA LEU A 75 8.51 5.93 -12.29
C LEU A 75 8.62 5.86 -10.76
N ALA A 76 7.55 5.47 -10.07
CA ALA A 76 7.57 5.29 -8.63
C ALA A 76 8.54 4.18 -8.23
N MET A 77 8.53 3.04 -8.92
CA MET A 77 9.43 1.93 -8.63
C MET A 77 10.92 2.25 -8.86
N ASP A 78 11.24 3.24 -9.70
CA ASP A 78 12.63 3.66 -9.91
C ASP A 78 13.23 4.39 -8.69
N CYS A 79 12.41 4.96 -7.80
CA CYS A 79 12.90 5.80 -6.70
C CYS A 79 12.27 5.54 -5.33
N ALA A 80 11.18 4.77 -5.26
CA ALA A 80 10.51 4.47 -4.01
C ALA A 80 11.42 3.71 -3.03
N ASP A 81 11.23 3.98 -1.75
CA ASP A 81 11.91 3.29 -0.65
C ASP A 81 10.93 2.49 0.23
N ARG A 82 9.62 2.70 0.01
CA ARG A 82 8.56 2.14 0.85
C ARG A 82 7.37 1.69 -0.01
N ALA A 83 6.86 0.52 0.33
CA ALA A 83 5.62 -0.02 -0.20
C ALA A 83 4.70 -0.42 0.97
N PHE A 84 3.40 -0.26 0.77
CA PHE A 84 2.41 -0.65 1.76
C PHE A 84 1.22 -1.31 1.10
N HIS A 85 0.70 -2.35 1.74
CA HIS A 85 -0.61 -2.89 1.47
C HIS A 85 -1.69 -2.06 2.21
N VAL A 86 -2.78 -1.77 1.51
CA VAL A 86 -3.93 -1.05 2.03
C VAL A 86 -5.09 -2.03 2.18
N GLU A 87 -5.53 -2.26 3.40
CA GLU A 87 -6.75 -3.04 3.64
C GLU A 87 -7.96 -2.25 3.16
N THR A 88 -8.68 -2.80 2.18
CA THR A 88 -9.93 -2.24 1.66
C THR A 88 -11.02 -3.29 1.76
N SER A 89 -12.29 -2.86 1.80
CA SER A 89 -13.39 -3.77 1.53
C SER A 89 -13.45 -4.12 0.03
N ALA A 90 -14.30 -5.09 -0.32
CA ALA A 90 -14.60 -5.43 -1.71
C ALA A 90 -15.60 -4.44 -2.38
N ASP A 91 -16.06 -3.41 -1.65
CA ASP A 91 -16.95 -2.40 -2.21
C ASP A 91 -16.15 -1.41 -3.07
N GLU A 92 -16.56 -1.27 -4.33
CA GLU A 92 -15.81 -0.47 -5.30
C GLU A 92 -15.87 1.04 -4.99
N ILE A 93 -16.97 1.54 -4.44
CA ILE A 93 -17.09 2.95 -4.07
C ILE A 93 -16.17 3.26 -2.89
N GLU A 94 -16.14 2.39 -1.88
CA GLU A 94 -15.20 2.51 -0.77
C GLU A 94 -13.76 2.48 -1.29
N ARG A 95 -13.41 1.53 -2.17
CA ARG A 95 -12.07 1.44 -2.78
C ARG A 95 -11.65 2.72 -3.50
N LEU A 96 -12.49 3.26 -4.37
CA LEU A 96 -12.22 4.51 -5.08
C LEU A 96 -12.08 5.69 -4.12
N THR A 97 -12.88 5.70 -3.04
CA THR A 97 -12.78 6.72 -1.98
C THR A 97 -11.44 6.62 -1.25
N VAL A 98 -11.01 5.40 -0.90
CA VAL A 98 -9.71 5.16 -0.24
C VAL A 98 -8.55 5.52 -1.16
N LEU A 99 -8.61 5.14 -2.44
CA LEU A 99 -7.58 5.49 -3.44
C LEU A 99 -7.44 7.01 -3.54
N TRP A 100 -8.55 7.72 -3.79
CA TRP A 100 -8.56 9.17 -3.85
C TRP A 100 -8.01 9.78 -2.56
N ASP A 101 -8.35 9.22 -1.40
CA ASP A 101 -7.91 9.78 -0.13
C ASP A 101 -6.39 9.62 0.09
N LEU A 102 -5.87 8.45 -0.29
CA LEU A 102 -4.47 8.07 -0.11
C LEU A 102 -3.50 8.72 -1.09
N GLU A 103 -3.95 9.09 -2.29
CA GLU A 103 -3.12 9.84 -3.25
C GLU A 103 -2.58 11.16 -2.68
N GLY A 104 -3.26 11.75 -1.70
CA GLY A 104 -2.82 12.95 -0.99
C GLY A 104 -2.44 12.72 0.47
N ALA A 105 -2.17 11.47 0.85
CA ALA A 105 -1.91 11.13 2.24
C ALA A 105 -0.50 11.52 2.70
N GLU A 106 -0.37 11.70 4.02
CA GLU A 106 0.90 11.93 4.69
C GLU A 106 1.04 10.96 5.87
N PRO A 107 2.27 10.54 6.24
CA PRO A 107 2.48 9.74 7.43
C PRO A 107 2.00 10.46 8.69
N ALA A 108 1.22 9.79 9.52
CA ALA A 108 0.80 10.30 10.82
C ALA A 108 1.94 10.13 11.84
N VAL A 109 2.79 11.15 11.95
CA VAL A 109 3.92 11.14 12.90
C VAL A 109 3.39 11.13 14.35
N GLY A 110 3.83 10.16 15.16
CA GLY A 110 3.49 10.05 16.58
C GLY A 110 2.31 9.13 16.91
N LEU A 111 1.64 8.55 15.91
CA LEU A 111 0.57 7.56 16.09
C LEU A 111 1.00 6.23 15.46
N ASN A 112 1.66 5.37 16.23
CA ASN A 112 1.82 3.97 15.80
C ASN A 112 0.50 3.25 16.05
N ALA A 113 -0.04 2.53 15.05
CA ALA A 113 -1.25 1.73 15.22
C ALA A 113 -1.09 0.80 16.44
N ALA A 114 -2.01 0.89 17.39
CA ALA A 114 -1.96 0.18 18.67
C ALA A 114 -2.19 -1.32 18.49
#